data_AF-A0A7X9E9R7-F1
#
_entry.id   AF-A0A7X9E9R7-F1
#
_cell.length_a   1.000
_cell.length_b   1.000
_cell.length_c   1.000
_cell.angle_alpha   90.00
_cell.angle_beta   90.00
_cell.angle_gamma   90.00
#
_symmetry.space_group_name_H-M   'P 1'
#
loop_
_entity.id
_entity.type
_entity.pdbx_description
1 polymer ?
#
loop_
_entity_poly.entity_id
_entity_poly.type
_entity_poly.pdbx_seq_one_letter_code
_entity_poly.pdbx_strand_id
1 'polypeptide(L)'
;MITATISWQNSWNVTGFPQNHDAVWLFIKFRECETNGEWNHALLSTNMSDHTFSSGITWAQPITNTDRFGVIGNHNTGVMIRRSDYGIGNISSQNVSLRVVGSTNGTLLIDTVDYDIKVLGVEMVYIPEGPFYVGDGYSSNCIYTPPVTSPRMPYKVNSEESITIGLSYNYRNVTLSAAFPKGYAAFYYMKYEITQGQYCDFLNTIPANAALSRAYIYDGYMYHMALSGGVYSGRYPDRAMTYMSYRDLLSYLDWAALRPPTEMEYEKACRGPLDFAPGEFAWGTGYYVEAVNVSGTESGMEICTDSAANLHFGGTYSYCYGGAFGTSNQGPLEVGIFARDTTTGIGRVETGATYYGLMEMSGNVWEQCVQVNINTANPSTPSNYTGIWGDGILTSDGSYNTVGWNGSEYFINKGGSFTSSIDYQKVSDRGSLNNTSQSSRNYNCGGRGCR
;
A
#
# COMPACT_ATOMS: atom_id res chain seq x y z
N MET A 1 4.04 -11.03 27.43
CA MET A 1 5.01 -10.59 26.41
C MET A 1 4.85 -11.50 25.22
N ILE A 2 4.83 -10.97 23.99
CA ILE A 2 4.67 -11.76 22.77
C ILE A 2 6.01 -11.78 22.04
N THR A 3 6.47 -12.97 21.68
CA THR A 3 7.74 -13.16 20.96
C THR A 3 7.45 -13.74 19.59
N ALA A 4 8.12 -13.22 18.58
CA ALA A 4 8.04 -13.71 17.21
C ALA A 4 9.43 -13.68 16.57
N THR A 5 9.52 -14.36 15.44
CA THR A 5 10.70 -14.36 14.59
C THR A 5 10.33 -13.74 13.25
N ILE A 6 11.14 -12.80 12.76
CA ILE A 6 10.95 -12.12 11.48
C ILE A 6 12.17 -12.33 10.58
N SER A 7 11.92 -12.40 9.28
CA SER A 7 12.94 -12.44 8.23
C SER A 7 12.32 -11.92 6.95
N TRP A 8 13.11 -11.23 6.13
CA TRP A 8 12.65 -10.80 4.81
C TRP A 8 13.84 -10.60 3.86
N GLN A 9 13.55 -10.57 2.57
CA GLN A 9 14.55 -10.51 1.52
C GLN A 9 14.73 -9.08 1.01
N ASN A 10 15.90 -8.81 0.42
CA ASN A 10 16.20 -7.56 -0.26
C ASN A 10 15.99 -6.32 0.63
N SER A 11 16.48 -6.36 1.88
CA SER A 11 16.42 -5.21 2.78
C SER A 11 17.50 -4.19 2.48
N TRP A 12 17.19 -2.90 2.68
CA TRP A 12 18.15 -1.82 2.57
C TRP A 12 17.97 -0.75 3.64
N ASN A 13 19.08 -0.08 3.95
CA ASN A 13 19.11 1.11 4.78
C ASN A 13 20.32 1.90 4.31
N VAL A 14 20.06 3.03 3.64
CA VAL A 14 21.09 3.77 2.92
C VAL A 14 21.16 5.23 3.35
N THR A 15 22.37 5.76 3.38
CA THR A 15 22.65 7.18 3.65
C THR A 15 22.84 8.00 2.36
N GLY A 16 23.02 7.32 1.23
CA GLY A 16 23.03 7.97 -0.09
C GLY A 16 21.63 8.38 -0.50
N PHE A 17 21.50 9.40 -1.36
CA PHE A 17 20.21 9.79 -1.90
C PHE A 17 19.48 8.58 -2.52
N PRO A 18 18.19 8.35 -2.19
CA PRO A 18 17.29 9.31 -1.57
C PRO A 18 17.21 9.27 -0.03
N GLN A 19 18.14 8.60 0.67
CA GLN A 19 18.20 8.46 2.15
C GLN A 19 17.00 7.71 2.71
N ASN A 20 16.80 6.48 2.26
CA ASN A 20 15.66 5.67 2.66
C ASN A 20 16.05 4.26 3.12
N HIS A 21 15.05 3.54 3.62
CA HIS A 21 15.15 2.16 4.06
C HIS A 21 13.83 1.45 3.86
N ASP A 22 13.88 0.13 3.81
CA ASP A 22 12.70 -0.70 4.00
C ASP A 22 12.51 -1.04 5.47
N ALA A 23 11.30 -1.44 5.80
CA ALA A 23 10.89 -1.82 7.13
C ALA A 23 9.73 -2.81 7.07
N VAL A 24 9.37 -3.36 8.22
CA VAL A 24 8.17 -4.17 8.43
C VAL A 24 7.31 -3.45 9.46
N TRP A 25 6.08 -3.12 9.08
CA TRP A 25 5.04 -2.76 10.03
C TRP A 25 4.54 -4.02 10.72
N LEU A 26 4.87 -4.17 12.00
CA LEU A 26 4.50 -5.33 12.81
C LEU A 26 3.39 -4.94 13.80
N PHE A 27 2.28 -5.66 13.74
CA PHE A 27 1.14 -5.50 14.67
C PHE A 27 0.61 -6.86 15.09
N ILE A 28 -0.19 -6.87 16.15
CA ILE A 28 -0.63 -8.11 16.80
C ILE A 28 -2.14 -8.15 16.93
N LYS A 29 -2.73 -9.28 16.54
CA LYS A 29 -4.13 -9.62 16.80
C LYS A 29 -4.20 -10.76 17.80
N PHE A 30 -5.13 -10.70 18.74
CA PHE A 30 -5.36 -11.78 19.70
C PHE A 30 -6.84 -11.99 20.01
N ARG A 31 -7.22 -13.23 20.32
CA ARG A 31 -8.54 -13.57 20.87
C ARG A 31 -8.38 -14.68 21.91
N GLU A 32 -9.27 -14.74 22.87
CA GLU A 32 -9.28 -15.85 23.84
C GLU A 32 -9.59 -17.18 23.12
N CYS A 33 -8.91 -18.24 23.52
CA CYS A 33 -9.15 -19.60 23.03
C CYS A 33 -10.57 -20.06 23.38
N GLU A 34 -11.12 -20.95 22.56
CA GLU A 34 -12.35 -21.72 22.83
C GLU A 34 -13.66 -20.92 23.06
N THR A 35 -13.61 -19.58 23.06
CA THR A 35 -14.79 -18.72 23.29
C THR A 35 -15.51 -18.29 22.01
N ASN A 36 -15.02 -18.67 20.82
CA ASN A 36 -15.37 -18.00 19.56
C ASN A 36 -15.25 -16.46 19.69
N GLY A 37 -14.35 -16.00 20.56
CA GLY A 37 -14.21 -14.60 20.95
C GLY A 37 -13.74 -13.72 19.80
N GLU A 38 -14.02 -12.42 19.92
CA GLU A 38 -13.61 -11.42 18.93
C GLU A 38 -12.09 -11.22 18.93
N TRP A 39 -11.53 -11.02 17.75
CA TRP A 39 -10.14 -10.63 17.59
C TRP A 39 -9.94 -9.16 17.97
N ASN A 40 -8.93 -8.90 18.78
CA ASN A 40 -8.59 -7.59 19.31
C ASN A 40 -7.25 -7.12 18.72
N HIS A 41 -7.12 -5.81 18.46
CA HIS A 41 -5.85 -5.20 18.03
C HIS A 41 -5.03 -4.83 19.27
N ALA A 42 -3.84 -5.40 19.44
CA ALA A 42 -3.02 -5.17 20.62
C ALA A 42 -2.40 -3.77 20.65
N LEU A 43 -2.30 -3.19 21.84
CA LEU A 43 -1.52 -1.97 22.09
C LEU A 43 -0.17 -2.34 22.69
N LEU A 44 0.90 -1.73 22.18
CA LEU A 44 2.28 -1.98 22.61
C LEU A 44 2.76 -0.95 23.64
N SER A 45 3.63 -1.33 24.57
CA SER A 45 4.23 -0.37 25.51
C SER A 45 4.93 0.77 24.76
N THR A 46 4.73 2.01 25.20
CA THR A 46 5.44 3.19 24.68
C THR A 46 6.85 3.33 25.29
N ASN A 47 7.16 2.57 26.34
CA ASN A 47 8.51 2.48 26.87
C ASN A 47 9.34 1.49 26.02
N MET A 48 10.25 2.00 25.21
CA MET A 48 11.05 1.17 24.29
C MET A 48 11.94 0.13 25.00
N SER A 49 12.26 0.32 26.29
CA SER A 49 13.01 -0.65 27.08
C SER A 49 12.21 -1.89 27.50
N ASP A 50 10.88 -1.86 27.33
CA ASP A 50 10.02 -3.04 27.56
C ASP A 50 10.08 -4.02 26.38
N HIS A 51 10.69 -3.66 25.26
CA HIS A 51 10.79 -4.49 24.06
C HIS A 51 12.23 -4.97 23.84
N THR A 52 12.39 -6.07 23.12
CA THR A 52 13.72 -6.56 22.72
C THR A 52 13.77 -6.87 21.22
N PHE A 53 14.91 -6.54 20.61
CA PHE A 53 15.19 -6.72 19.19
C PHE A 53 16.55 -7.40 19.05
N SER A 54 16.65 -8.41 18.18
CA SER A 54 17.93 -9.00 17.84
C SER A 54 18.83 -7.99 17.12
N SER A 55 20.15 -8.17 17.18
CA SER A 55 21.12 -7.17 16.73
C SER A 55 21.03 -6.78 15.25
N GLY A 56 20.44 -7.62 14.39
CA GLY A 56 20.25 -7.31 12.97
C GLY A 56 19.09 -6.35 12.66
N ILE A 57 18.25 -6.04 13.66
CA ILE A 57 17.04 -5.22 13.50
C ILE A 57 16.92 -4.17 14.60
N THR A 58 16.16 -3.12 14.32
CA THR A 58 15.79 -2.09 15.28
C THR A 58 14.44 -1.49 14.93
N TRP A 59 13.75 -0.89 15.90
CA TRP A 59 12.63 -0.01 15.63
C TRP A 59 13.10 1.20 14.80
N ALA A 60 12.30 1.61 13.83
CA ALA A 60 12.60 2.74 12.97
C ALA A 60 12.19 4.08 13.59
N GLN A 61 11.11 4.08 14.39
CA GLN A 61 10.67 5.20 15.23
C GLN A 61 10.15 4.66 16.59
N PRO A 62 10.21 5.44 17.68
CA PRO A 62 9.67 5.02 18.96
C PRO A 62 8.15 4.81 18.87
N ILE A 63 7.63 3.86 19.63
CA ILE A 63 6.18 3.65 19.75
C ILE A 63 5.60 4.79 20.59
N THR A 64 4.65 5.54 20.03
CA THR A 64 3.92 6.60 20.74
C THR A 64 2.44 6.22 20.83
N ASN A 65 1.76 6.81 21.81
CA ASN A 65 0.30 6.72 21.96
C ASN A 65 -0.40 7.94 21.34
N THR A 66 0.27 8.65 20.43
CA THR A 66 -0.30 9.82 19.76
C THR A 66 -0.67 9.49 18.32
N ASP A 67 -1.72 10.09 17.80
CA ASP A 67 -1.99 10.06 16.36
C ASP A 67 -0.97 10.91 15.57
N ARG A 68 -1.20 11.02 14.25
CA ARG A 68 -0.39 11.85 13.36
C ARG A 68 -0.36 13.34 13.74
N PHE A 69 -1.38 13.83 14.45
CA PHE A 69 -1.49 15.22 14.91
C PHE A 69 -0.93 15.43 16.33
N GLY A 70 -0.40 14.39 16.96
CA GLY A 70 0.09 14.45 18.33
C GLY A 70 -1.01 14.31 19.39
N VAL A 71 -2.24 13.97 19.01
CA VAL A 71 -3.36 13.77 19.93
C VAL A 71 -3.20 12.42 20.64
N ILE A 72 -3.24 12.44 21.97
CA ILE A 72 -3.09 11.24 22.80
C ILE A 72 -4.32 10.34 22.67
N GLY A 73 -4.08 9.04 22.51
CA GLY A 73 -5.11 8.00 22.40
C GLY A 73 -4.51 6.60 22.30
N ASN A 74 -5.29 5.65 21.80
CA ASN A 74 -4.86 4.24 21.62
C ASN A 74 -4.14 4.04 20.28
N HIS A 75 -3.08 4.83 20.01
CA HIS A 75 -2.40 4.86 18.70
C HIS A 75 -1.09 4.04 18.64
N ASN A 76 -0.69 3.45 19.76
CA ASN A 76 0.45 2.53 19.93
C ASN A 76 0.13 1.12 19.39
N THR A 77 -0.42 1.06 18.18
CA THR A 77 -1.01 -0.13 17.53
C THR A 77 0.01 -1.10 16.92
N GLY A 78 1.26 -0.69 16.81
CA GLY A 78 2.31 -1.53 16.23
C GLY A 78 3.66 -0.84 16.25
N VAL A 79 4.63 -1.47 15.59
CA VAL A 79 6.00 -0.98 15.51
C VAL A 79 6.55 -1.15 14.10
N MET A 80 7.23 -0.12 13.61
CA MET A 80 7.97 -0.17 12.36
C MET A 80 9.37 -0.70 12.65
N ILE A 81 9.75 -1.86 12.10
CA ILE A 81 11.05 -2.50 12.34
C ILE A 81 11.86 -2.48 11.05
N ARG A 82 13.10 -2.01 11.11
CA ARG A 82 14.04 -2.01 9.98
C ARG A 82 15.31 -2.74 10.33
N ARG A 83 16.16 -3.00 9.34
CA ARG A 83 17.55 -3.43 9.59
C ARG A 83 18.28 -2.41 10.46
N SER A 84 19.10 -2.89 11.40
CA SER A 84 19.84 -2.04 12.33
C SER A 84 20.88 -1.18 11.61
N ASP A 85 21.78 -1.83 10.90
CA ASP A 85 22.93 -1.23 10.24
C ASP A 85 22.63 -0.78 8.80
N TYR A 86 23.41 0.18 8.33
CA TYR A 86 23.40 0.56 6.92
C TYR A 86 23.88 -0.59 6.04
N GLY A 87 23.27 -0.73 4.87
CA GLY A 87 23.65 -1.74 3.89
C GLY A 87 22.45 -2.27 3.12
N ILE A 88 22.72 -3.27 2.28
CA ILE A 88 21.74 -3.97 1.45
C ILE A 88 21.92 -5.49 1.68
N GLY A 89 20.85 -6.26 1.64
CA GLY A 89 20.89 -7.72 1.74
C GLY A 89 19.69 -8.30 2.49
N ASN A 90 19.66 -9.62 2.62
CA ASN A 90 18.58 -10.32 3.31
C ASN A 90 18.70 -10.16 4.83
N ILE A 91 17.56 -10.07 5.50
CA ILE A 91 17.47 -10.21 6.96
C ILE A 91 17.13 -11.66 7.26
N SER A 92 18.14 -12.40 7.73
CA SER A 92 17.94 -13.75 8.26
C SER A 92 17.07 -13.69 9.52
N SER A 93 16.42 -14.80 9.87
CA SER A 93 15.65 -15.00 11.10
C SER A 93 16.19 -14.20 12.31
N GLN A 94 15.42 -13.21 12.75
CA GLN A 94 15.68 -12.35 13.91
C GLN A 94 14.53 -12.48 14.92
N ASN A 95 14.84 -12.51 16.20
CA ASN A 95 13.82 -12.48 17.26
C ASN A 95 13.44 -11.06 17.63
N VAL A 96 12.15 -10.87 17.87
CA VAL A 96 11.55 -9.66 18.44
C VAL A 96 10.60 -10.07 19.57
N SER A 97 10.69 -9.39 20.71
CA SER A 97 9.72 -9.52 21.80
C SER A 97 9.08 -8.19 22.10
N LEU A 98 7.74 -8.17 22.05
CA LEU A 98 6.93 -6.98 22.23
C LEU A 98 6.08 -7.07 23.50
N ARG A 99 6.10 -6.01 24.31
CA ARG A 99 5.22 -5.85 25.46
C ARG A 99 3.87 -5.33 25.01
N VAL A 100 2.86 -6.20 25.04
CA VAL A 100 1.45 -5.80 24.95
C VAL A 100 1.02 -5.21 26.29
N VAL A 101 0.29 -4.09 26.25
CA VAL A 101 -0.22 -3.36 27.42
C VAL A 101 -1.76 -3.23 27.42
N GLY A 102 -2.44 -3.77 26.41
CA GLY A 102 -3.89 -3.72 26.27
C GLY A 102 -4.30 -3.93 24.82
N SER A 103 -5.47 -3.42 24.46
CA SER A 103 -5.97 -3.42 23.08
C SER A 103 -6.79 -2.16 22.78
N THR A 104 -7.04 -1.93 21.50
CA THR A 104 -7.71 -0.71 21.02
C THR A 104 -9.16 -0.61 21.51
N ASN A 105 -9.83 -1.74 21.74
CA ASN A 105 -11.20 -1.82 22.30
C ASN A 105 -11.25 -1.98 23.84
N GLY A 106 -10.10 -1.93 24.52
CA GLY A 106 -10.02 -2.00 25.98
C GLY A 106 -9.94 -3.42 26.56
N THR A 107 -10.00 -4.46 25.74
CA THR A 107 -9.77 -5.85 26.18
C THR A 107 -8.33 -6.03 26.67
N LEU A 108 -8.15 -6.58 27.86
CA LEU A 108 -6.84 -6.87 28.41
C LEU A 108 -6.36 -8.26 27.98
N LEU A 109 -5.05 -8.41 27.79
CA LEU A 109 -4.41 -9.70 27.62
C LEU A 109 -4.00 -10.20 29.02
N ILE A 110 -4.69 -11.22 29.53
CA ILE A 110 -4.57 -11.70 30.92
C ILE A 110 -3.71 -12.95 30.96
N ASP A 111 -2.60 -12.94 31.71
CA ASP A 111 -1.60 -14.02 31.71
C ASP A 111 -2.13 -15.42 32.10
N THR A 112 -3.32 -15.52 32.72
CA THR A 112 -3.95 -16.79 33.13
C THR A 112 -4.94 -17.36 32.11
N VAL A 113 -5.13 -16.69 30.97
CA VAL A 113 -6.06 -17.10 29.91
C VAL A 113 -5.27 -17.55 28.68
N ASP A 114 -5.76 -18.58 27.99
CA ASP A 114 -5.18 -19.04 26.73
C ASP A 114 -5.68 -18.19 25.57
N TYR A 115 -4.78 -17.81 24.65
CA TYR A 115 -5.08 -16.95 23.51
C TYR A 115 -4.60 -17.53 22.18
N ASP A 116 -5.41 -17.36 21.14
CA ASP A 116 -4.94 -17.39 19.75
C ASP A 116 -4.25 -16.05 19.45
N ILE A 117 -3.03 -16.09 18.93
CA ILE A 117 -2.24 -14.90 18.60
C ILE A 117 -1.81 -14.94 17.14
N LYS A 118 -1.97 -13.81 16.45
CA LYS A 118 -1.44 -13.56 15.11
C LYS A 118 -0.52 -12.36 15.16
N VAL A 119 0.74 -12.58 14.82
CA VAL A 119 1.73 -11.51 14.61
C VAL A 119 1.83 -11.30 13.11
N LEU A 120 1.45 -10.11 12.65
CA LEU A 120 1.27 -9.78 11.24
C LEU A 120 2.28 -8.73 10.84
N GLY A 121 2.97 -8.97 9.72
CA GLY A 121 3.99 -8.10 9.17
C GLY A 121 3.62 -7.62 7.77
N VAL A 122 3.79 -6.32 7.52
CA VAL A 122 3.63 -5.73 6.19
C VAL A 122 4.93 -5.05 5.81
N GLU A 123 5.54 -5.40 4.68
CA GLU A 123 6.72 -4.70 4.17
C GLU A 123 6.36 -3.27 3.73
N MET A 124 7.14 -2.32 4.23
CA MET A 124 6.96 -0.88 4.04
C MET A 124 8.28 -0.27 3.56
N VAL A 125 8.18 0.86 2.88
CA VAL A 125 9.32 1.69 2.48
C VAL A 125 9.18 3.06 3.11
N TYR A 126 10.26 3.56 3.71
CA TYR A 126 10.32 4.94 4.18
C TYR A 126 10.46 5.90 3.00
N ILE A 127 9.52 6.83 2.86
CA ILE A 127 9.58 7.95 1.93
C ILE A 127 10.02 9.18 2.71
N PRO A 128 11.25 9.68 2.50
CA PRO A 128 11.77 10.82 3.23
C PRO A 128 11.03 12.12 2.90
N GLU A 129 11.01 13.01 3.89
CA GLU A 129 10.49 14.36 3.71
C GLU A 129 11.26 15.07 2.60
N GLY A 130 10.54 15.82 1.77
CA GLY A 130 11.18 16.77 0.86
C GLY A 130 10.33 17.15 -0.34
N PRO A 131 10.77 18.18 -1.08
CA PRO A 131 10.03 18.68 -2.22
C PRO A 131 9.95 17.65 -3.35
N PHE A 132 8.92 17.77 -4.18
CA PHE A 132 8.73 16.98 -5.39
C PHE A 132 7.74 17.66 -6.34
N TYR A 133 7.64 17.14 -7.57
CA TYR A 133 6.65 17.60 -8.56
C TYR A 133 5.48 16.63 -8.67
N VAL A 134 4.26 17.16 -8.65
CA VAL A 134 3.04 16.46 -9.06
C VAL A 134 2.60 16.90 -10.46
N GLY A 135 2.17 15.94 -11.27
CA GLY A 135 1.88 16.14 -12.69
C GLY A 135 3.12 16.05 -13.59
N ASP A 136 2.93 15.87 -14.88
CA ASP A 136 4.04 15.67 -15.85
C ASP A 136 3.97 16.59 -17.07
N GLY A 137 2.89 17.37 -17.20
CA GLY A 137 2.64 18.22 -18.38
C GLY A 137 2.38 17.47 -19.68
N TYR A 138 2.29 16.14 -19.64
CA TYR A 138 2.20 15.24 -20.79
C TYR A 138 0.94 14.39 -20.76
N SER A 139 0.62 13.81 -19.61
CA SER A 139 -0.59 13.02 -19.40
C SER A 139 -1.84 13.89 -19.66
N SER A 140 -2.86 13.31 -20.29
CA SER A 140 -4.08 14.04 -20.62
C SER A 140 -4.78 14.57 -19.36
N ASN A 141 -4.82 13.72 -18.33
CA ASN A 141 -5.36 14.03 -17.00
C ASN A 141 -4.21 14.03 -15.99
N CYS A 142 -3.82 15.20 -15.49
CA CYS A 142 -2.74 15.40 -14.53
C CYS A 142 -3.02 16.61 -13.61
N ILE A 143 -2.26 16.70 -12.52
CA ILE A 143 -2.17 17.92 -11.71
C ILE A 143 -1.24 18.92 -12.42
N TYR A 144 -1.47 20.23 -12.26
CA TYR A 144 -0.60 21.27 -12.81
C TYR A 144 -0.59 22.54 -11.94
N THR A 145 0.33 23.45 -12.22
CA THR A 145 0.45 24.78 -11.61
C THR A 145 -0.51 25.77 -12.27
N PRO A 146 -1.51 26.34 -11.56
CA PRO A 146 -2.34 27.41 -12.09
C PRO A 146 -1.54 28.70 -12.33
N PRO A 147 -1.91 29.54 -13.33
CA PRO A 147 -2.96 29.31 -14.33
C PRO A 147 -2.54 28.25 -15.37
N VAL A 148 -3.49 27.73 -16.15
CA VAL A 148 -3.19 26.74 -17.18
C VAL A 148 -2.23 27.31 -18.24
N THR A 149 -1.17 26.57 -18.55
CA THR A 149 -0.18 26.88 -19.61
C THR A 149 -0.16 25.78 -20.68
N SER A 150 0.49 26.05 -21.81
CA SER A 150 0.77 25.06 -22.86
C SER A 150 2.29 25.04 -23.14
N PRO A 151 3.02 23.97 -22.79
CA PRO A 151 2.55 22.78 -22.07
C PRO A 151 2.16 23.11 -20.61
N ARG A 152 1.33 22.24 -20.00
CA ARG A 152 0.93 22.37 -18.59
C ARG A 152 2.16 22.15 -17.71
N MET A 153 2.41 23.07 -16.78
CA MET A 153 3.55 22.94 -15.87
C MET A 153 3.18 22.12 -14.63
N PRO A 154 3.94 21.07 -14.27
CA PRO A 154 3.78 20.37 -12.99
C PRO A 154 3.84 21.31 -11.79
N TYR A 155 3.17 20.93 -10.70
CA TYR A 155 3.19 21.71 -9.45
C TYR A 155 4.27 21.22 -8.50
N LYS A 156 5.12 22.12 -8.03
CA LYS A 156 6.17 21.80 -7.05
C LYS A 156 5.62 21.91 -5.64
N VAL A 157 5.46 20.77 -4.97
CA VAL A 157 5.12 20.71 -3.55
C VAL A 157 6.40 20.95 -2.74
N ASN A 158 6.41 21.99 -1.89
CA ASN A 158 7.59 22.36 -1.08
C ASN A 158 7.32 22.38 0.43
N SER A 159 6.09 22.09 0.86
CA SER A 159 5.70 21.99 2.27
C SER A 159 4.32 21.32 2.39
N GLU A 160 3.88 21.07 3.61
CA GLU A 160 2.49 20.69 3.90
C GLU A 160 1.55 21.91 4.05
N GLU A 161 1.97 23.14 3.71
CA GLU A 161 1.09 24.32 3.80
C GLU A 161 -0.08 24.27 2.81
N SER A 162 -1.07 25.15 3.00
CA SER A 162 -2.19 25.28 2.06
C SER A 162 -1.70 25.63 0.65
N ILE A 163 -2.14 24.88 -0.37
CA ILE A 163 -1.77 25.10 -1.77
C ILE A 163 -2.99 25.10 -2.68
N THR A 164 -2.90 25.83 -3.80
CA THR A 164 -3.87 25.76 -4.89
C THR A 164 -3.23 25.07 -6.10
N ILE A 165 -3.85 23.98 -6.55
CA ILE A 165 -3.42 23.21 -7.72
C ILE A 165 -4.49 23.24 -8.81
N GLY A 166 -4.06 23.00 -10.05
CA GLY A 166 -4.93 22.88 -11.22
C GLY A 166 -5.14 21.42 -11.61
N LEU A 167 -6.36 21.10 -12.08
CA LEU A 167 -6.77 19.76 -12.51
C LEU A 167 -7.09 19.79 -14.00
N SER A 168 -6.32 19.06 -14.83
CA SER A 168 -6.40 19.20 -16.29
C SER A 168 -7.69 18.65 -16.93
N TYR A 169 -8.34 17.70 -16.27
CA TYR A 169 -9.58 17.05 -16.74
C TYR A 169 -10.70 18.07 -17.03
N ASN A 170 -10.86 19.08 -16.16
CA ASN A 170 -11.92 20.09 -16.28
C ASN A 170 -11.39 21.54 -16.19
N TYR A 171 -10.06 21.73 -16.15
CA TYR A 171 -9.43 23.02 -15.92
C TYR A 171 -10.02 23.72 -14.69
N ARG A 172 -10.02 23.00 -13.57
CA ARG A 172 -10.51 23.48 -12.27
C ARG A 172 -9.36 23.64 -11.31
N ASN A 173 -9.50 24.60 -10.42
CA ASN A 173 -8.59 24.77 -9.31
C ASN A 173 -9.20 24.14 -8.06
N VAL A 174 -8.36 23.54 -7.23
CA VAL A 174 -8.71 23.08 -5.88
C VAL A 174 -7.67 23.61 -4.90
N THR A 175 -8.13 24.11 -3.75
CA THR A 175 -7.26 24.57 -2.67
C THR A 175 -7.25 23.53 -1.57
N LEU A 176 -6.12 22.86 -1.40
CA LEU A 176 -5.90 21.86 -0.37
C LEU A 176 -5.47 22.52 0.93
N SER A 177 -6.03 22.09 2.05
CA SER A 177 -5.65 22.59 3.37
C SER A 177 -4.27 22.05 3.79
N ALA A 178 -3.72 22.63 4.86
CA ALA A 178 -2.46 22.13 5.41
C ALA A 178 -2.58 20.70 5.99
N ALA A 179 -3.79 20.29 6.39
CA ALA A 179 -4.03 18.98 6.97
C ALA A 179 -4.11 17.85 5.92
N PHE A 180 -4.38 18.17 4.64
CA PHE A 180 -4.40 17.16 3.58
C PHE A 180 -2.97 16.68 3.28
N PRO A 181 -2.66 15.38 3.34
CA PRO A 181 -1.32 14.87 3.06
C PRO A 181 -0.95 15.06 1.60
N LYS A 182 0.00 15.97 1.33
CA LYS A 182 0.47 16.26 -0.02
C LYS A 182 1.69 15.45 -0.42
N GLY A 183 2.27 14.69 0.52
CA GLY A 183 3.47 13.88 0.30
C GLY A 183 4.78 14.65 0.46
N TYR A 184 4.74 15.86 1.04
CA TYR A 184 5.97 16.56 1.42
C TYR A 184 6.56 15.97 2.69
N ALA A 185 5.74 15.82 3.74
CA ALA A 185 6.18 15.20 5.00
C ALA A 185 6.59 13.74 4.78
N ALA A 186 7.48 13.22 5.62
CA ALA A 186 7.89 11.82 5.53
C ALA A 186 6.74 10.86 5.90
N PHE A 187 6.68 9.70 5.26
CA PHE A 187 5.70 8.65 5.55
C PHE A 187 6.27 7.27 5.20
N TYR A 188 5.63 6.20 5.69
CA TYR A 188 5.88 4.86 5.20
C TYR A 188 4.81 4.47 4.19
N TYR A 189 5.18 3.73 3.14
CA TYR A 189 4.26 3.25 2.12
C TYR A 189 4.48 1.76 1.87
N MET A 190 3.43 0.98 1.67
CA MET A 190 3.54 -0.46 1.44
C MET A 190 4.43 -0.75 0.23
N LYS A 191 5.43 -1.63 0.42
CA LYS A 191 6.43 -1.98 -0.62
C LYS A 191 5.82 -2.74 -1.79
N TYR A 192 4.74 -3.48 -1.51
CA TYR A 192 3.98 -4.32 -2.44
C TYR A 192 2.47 -4.05 -2.32
N GLU A 193 1.69 -4.42 -3.34
CA GLU A 193 0.22 -4.41 -3.22
C GLU A 193 -0.20 -5.36 -2.09
N ILE A 194 -1.38 -5.10 -1.50
CA ILE A 194 -2.00 -6.07 -0.58
C ILE A 194 -2.15 -7.40 -1.33
N THR A 195 -1.65 -8.48 -0.74
CA THR A 195 -1.73 -9.81 -1.38
C THR A 195 -3.01 -10.56 -1.03
N GLN A 196 -3.37 -11.58 -1.83
CA GLN A 196 -4.51 -12.44 -1.52
C GLN A 196 -4.36 -13.13 -0.16
N GLY A 197 -3.13 -13.50 0.22
CA GLY A 197 -2.81 -14.10 1.52
C GLY A 197 -3.02 -13.13 2.67
N GLN A 198 -2.51 -11.90 2.54
CA GLN A 198 -2.73 -10.84 3.52
C GLN A 198 -4.22 -10.53 3.71
N TYR A 199 -5.00 -10.51 2.63
CA TYR A 199 -6.43 -10.32 2.73
C TYR A 199 -7.15 -11.52 3.40
N CYS A 200 -6.67 -12.75 3.20
CA CYS A 200 -7.17 -13.91 3.94
C CYS A 200 -6.85 -13.81 5.43
N ASP A 201 -5.67 -13.34 5.83
CA ASP A 201 -5.33 -13.09 7.24
C ASP A 201 -6.28 -12.06 7.87
N PHE A 202 -6.63 -11.00 7.13
CA PHE A 202 -7.65 -10.05 7.53
C PHE A 202 -9.01 -10.72 7.78
N LEU A 203 -9.53 -11.46 6.80
CA LEU A 203 -10.84 -12.12 6.92
C LEU A 203 -10.88 -13.17 8.05
N ASN A 204 -9.77 -13.87 8.28
CA ASN A 204 -9.65 -14.88 9.34
C ASN A 204 -9.47 -14.28 10.74
N THR A 205 -9.25 -12.97 10.84
CA THR A 205 -9.03 -12.25 12.11
C THR A 205 -10.05 -11.15 12.37
N ILE A 206 -11.26 -11.32 11.83
CA ILE A 206 -12.45 -10.50 12.12
C ILE A 206 -13.66 -11.41 12.40
N PRO A 207 -14.76 -10.90 12.98
CA PRO A 207 -15.97 -11.69 13.20
C PRO A 207 -16.51 -12.32 11.91
N ALA A 208 -17.07 -13.53 11.99
CA ALA A 208 -17.48 -14.29 10.81
C ALA A 208 -18.53 -13.56 9.93
N ASN A 209 -19.47 -12.84 10.55
CA ASN A 209 -20.45 -12.01 9.84
C ASN A 209 -19.79 -10.82 9.11
N ALA A 210 -18.77 -10.22 9.72
CA ALA A 210 -17.96 -9.18 9.10
C ALA A 210 -17.16 -9.74 7.92
N ALA A 211 -16.51 -10.90 8.09
CA ALA A 211 -15.79 -11.60 7.02
C ALA A 211 -16.68 -11.94 5.83
N LEU A 212 -17.90 -12.44 6.07
CA LEU A 212 -18.88 -12.72 5.01
C LEU A 212 -19.25 -11.46 4.20
N SER A 213 -19.25 -10.29 4.84
CA SER A 213 -19.58 -9.01 4.20
C SER A 213 -18.40 -8.42 3.40
N ARG A 214 -17.18 -8.86 3.67
CA ARG A 214 -15.93 -8.39 3.04
C ARG A 214 -15.31 -9.40 2.06
N ALA A 215 -15.65 -10.69 2.17
CA ALA A 215 -15.17 -11.71 1.25
C ALA A 215 -15.84 -11.64 -0.14
N TYR A 216 -15.11 -12.06 -1.16
CA TYR A 216 -15.63 -12.33 -2.50
C TYR A 216 -15.20 -13.74 -2.93
N ILE A 217 -16.08 -14.74 -2.78
CA ILE A 217 -15.74 -16.12 -3.13
C ILE A 217 -15.82 -16.29 -4.65
N TYR A 218 -14.67 -16.42 -5.29
CA TYR A 218 -14.54 -16.49 -6.74
C TYR A 218 -13.23 -17.17 -7.16
N ASP A 219 -13.22 -17.77 -8.36
CA ASP A 219 -12.05 -18.37 -9.02
C ASP A 219 -12.04 -17.92 -10.48
N GLY A 220 -11.13 -17.03 -10.84
CA GLY A 220 -11.02 -16.47 -12.19
C GLY A 220 -10.09 -15.26 -12.23
N TYR A 221 -9.53 -14.95 -13.39
CA TYR A 221 -8.58 -13.83 -13.56
C TYR A 221 -7.40 -13.86 -12.58
N MET A 222 -6.86 -15.05 -12.29
CA MET A 222 -5.80 -15.30 -11.30
C MET A 222 -6.13 -14.88 -9.86
N TYR A 223 -7.38 -14.53 -9.61
CA TYR A 223 -7.95 -14.38 -8.29
C TYR A 223 -8.52 -15.71 -7.81
N HIS A 224 -8.24 -16.06 -6.56
CA HIS A 224 -8.91 -17.18 -5.91
C HIS A 224 -9.10 -16.91 -4.43
N MET A 225 -10.36 -16.91 -3.98
CA MET A 225 -10.69 -16.95 -2.56
C MET A 225 -11.76 -18.00 -2.30
N ALA A 226 -11.50 -18.87 -1.32
CA ALA A 226 -12.40 -19.92 -0.89
C ALA A 226 -12.55 -19.93 0.64
N LEU A 227 -13.70 -20.39 1.13
CA LEU A 227 -13.97 -20.66 2.54
C LEU A 227 -14.12 -22.16 2.75
N SER A 228 -13.26 -22.75 3.57
CA SER A 228 -13.31 -24.17 3.91
C SER A 228 -13.03 -24.36 5.40
N GLY A 229 -13.88 -25.11 6.11
CA GLY A 229 -13.71 -25.35 7.55
C GLY A 229 -13.71 -24.07 8.40
N GLY A 230 -14.36 -23.00 7.95
CA GLY A 230 -14.36 -21.70 8.63
C GLY A 230 -13.10 -20.85 8.41
N VAL A 231 -12.20 -21.28 7.53
CA VAL A 231 -10.95 -20.58 7.21
C VAL A 231 -10.97 -20.12 5.74
N TYR A 232 -10.73 -18.84 5.53
CA TYR A 232 -10.51 -18.25 4.21
C TYR A 232 -9.10 -18.55 3.73
N SER A 233 -8.97 -18.94 2.46
CA SER A 233 -7.68 -19.22 1.82
C SER A 233 -7.70 -18.86 0.34
N GLY A 234 -6.52 -18.55 -0.19
CA GLY A 234 -6.27 -18.33 -1.61
C GLY A 234 -5.33 -19.39 -2.17
N ARG A 235 -5.48 -19.70 -3.46
CA ARG A 235 -4.56 -20.61 -4.17
C ARG A 235 -3.20 -19.94 -4.44
N TYR A 236 -3.21 -18.62 -4.54
CA TYR A 236 -2.06 -17.80 -4.91
C TYR A 236 -1.88 -16.66 -3.90
N PRO A 237 -1.56 -16.96 -2.62
CA PRO A 237 -1.47 -15.96 -1.56
C PRO A 237 -0.48 -14.82 -1.82
N ASP A 238 0.53 -15.00 -2.68
CA ASP A 238 1.56 -13.98 -2.95
C ASP A 238 1.21 -13.06 -4.13
N ARG A 239 0.07 -13.29 -4.79
CA ARG A 239 -0.43 -12.38 -5.84
C ARG A 239 -1.13 -11.17 -5.27
N ALA A 240 -1.07 -10.07 -6.01
CA ALA A 240 -1.83 -8.88 -5.70
C ALA A 240 -3.33 -9.22 -5.59
N MET A 241 -3.96 -8.69 -4.55
CA MET A 241 -5.38 -8.85 -4.28
C MET A 241 -6.18 -7.95 -5.20
N THR A 242 -6.90 -8.57 -6.15
CA THR A 242 -7.89 -7.90 -6.98
C THR A 242 -9.31 -8.10 -6.43
N TYR A 243 -10.33 -7.58 -7.11
CA TYR A 243 -11.71 -7.59 -6.62
C TYR A 243 -11.85 -6.91 -5.25
N MET A 244 -10.95 -5.98 -4.94
CA MET A 244 -11.10 -5.12 -3.77
C MET A 244 -12.04 -3.98 -4.13
N SER A 245 -13.07 -3.77 -3.33
CA SER A 245 -13.81 -2.51 -3.38
C SER A 245 -13.07 -1.45 -2.56
N TYR A 246 -13.37 -0.17 -2.77
CA TYR A 246 -12.73 0.88 -1.95
C TYR A 246 -13.02 0.69 -0.46
N ARG A 247 -14.23 0.20 -0.11
CA ARG A 247 -14.55 -0.14 1.27
C ARG A 247 -13.73 -1.31 1.78
N ASP A 248 -13.49 -2.33 0.97
CA ASP A 248 -12.64 -3.46 1.36
C ASP A 248 -11.21 -2.99 1.64
N LEU A 249 -10.65 -2.10 0.79
CA LEU A 249 -9.33 -1.48 1.01
C LEU A 249 -9.29 -0.71 2.32
N LEU A 250 -10.23 0.23 2.52
CA LEU A 250 -10.27 1.01 3.75
C LEU A 250 -10.43 0.11 4.98
N SER A 251 -11.24 -0.94 4.91
CA SER A 251 -11.43 -1.87 6.05
C SER A 251 -10.17 -2.66 6.38
N TYR A 252 -9.42 -3.11 5.37
CA TYR A 252 -8.12 -3.75 5.57
C TYR A 252 -7.12 -2.78 6.20
N LEU A 253 -7.06 -1.54 5.71
CA LEU A 253 -6.14 -0.53 6.21
C LEU A 253 -6.49 -0.10 7.64
N ASP A 254 -7.77 0.00 7.98
CA ASP A 254 -8.22 0.25 9.34
C ASP A 254 -7.80 -0.89 10.28
N TRP A 255 -8.12 -2.12 9.89
CA TRP A 255 -7.73 -3.33 10.63
C TRP A 255 -6.23 -3.43 10.90
N ALA A 256 -5.40 -3.05 9.92
CA ALA A 256 -3.94 -3.04 10.03
C ALA A 256 -3.37 -1.79 10.72
N ALA A 257 -4.21 -0.84 11.13
CA ALA A 257 -3.82 0.48 11.62
C ALA A 257 -2.90 1.24 10.64
N LEU A 258 -3.16 1.11 9.35
CA LEU A 258 -2.56 1.89 8.26
C LEU A 258 -3.57 2.94 7.78
N ARG A 259 -3.30 3.61 6.66
CA ARG A 259 -4.23 4.57 6.05
C ARG A 259 -4.15 4.55 4.53
N PRO A 260 -5.22 4.95 3.81
CA PRO A 260 -5.16 5.07 2.36
C PRO A 260 -4.19 6.21 1.97
N PRO A 261 -3.33 6.01 0.97
CA PRO A 261 -2.50 7.08 0.45
C PRO A 261 -3.33 8.09 -0.35
N THR A 262 -2.88 9.35 -0.36
CA THR A 262 -3.40 10.32 -1.33
C THR A 262 -2.78 10.10 -2.71
N GLU A 263 -3.45 10.56 -3.76
CA GLU A 263 -2.87 10.51 -5.11
C GLU A 263 -1.57 11.34 -5.24
N MET A 264 -1.36 12.31 -4.36
CA MET A 264 -0.11 13.07 -4.32
C MET A 264 1.01 12.30 -3.62
N GLU A 265 0.70 11.59 -2.53
CA GLU A 265 1.65 10.65 -1.88
C GLU A 265 2.05 9.51 -2.81
N TYR A 266 1.12 9.02 -3.65
CA TYR A 266 1.42 8.07 -4.72
C TYR A 266 2.48 8.61 -5.68
N GLU A 267 2.28 9.82 -6.24
CA GLU A 267 3.24 10.41 -7.17
C GLU A 267 4.60 10.69 -6.50
N LYS A 268 4.60 11.10 -5.22
CA LYS A 268 5.83 11.23 -4.43
C LYS A 268 6.55 9.89 -4.35
N ALA A 269 5.86 8.83 -3.94
CA ALA A 269 6.43 7.50 -3.74
C ALA A 269 7.00 6.91 -5.05
N CYS A 270 6.53 7.36 -6.22
CA CYS A 270 7.11 7.02 -7.50
C CYS A 270 8.40 7.78 -7.82
N ARG A 271 8.41 9.11 -7.69
CA ARG A 271 9.37 10.01 -8.38
C ARG A 271 10.71 10.29 -7.69
N GLY A 272 10.82 10.00 -6.40
CA GLY A 272 12.06 10.37 -5.71
C GLY A 272 12.24 11.90 -5.57
N PRO A 273 13.43 12.34 -5.16
CA PRO A 273 13.78 13.76 -5.07
C PRO A 273 14.18 14.39 -6.42
N LEU A 274 13.92 13.72 -7.54
CA LEU A 274 14.31 14.20 -8.87
C LEU A 274 13.25 15.11 -9.50
N ASP A 275 13.65 15.80 -10.57
CA ASP A 275 12.70 16.51 -11.44
C ASP A 275 11.77 15.50 -12.13
N PHE A 276 10.57 15.98 -12.50
CA PHE A 276 9.62 15.18 -13.26
C PHE A 276 10.17 14.85 -14.65
N ALA A 277 9.88 13.65 -15.15
CA ALA A 277 10.04 13.31 -16.56
C ALA A 277 8.65 13.19 -17.23
N PRO A 278 8.40 13.92 -18.34
CA PRO A 278 7.13 13.82 -19.07
C PRO A 278 6.78 12.38 -19.45
N GLY A 279 5.59 11.91 -19.06
CA GLY A 279 5.10 10.59 -19.42
C GLY A 279 5.86 9.40 -18.81
N GLU A 280 6.54 9.60 -17.68
CA GLU A 280 7.30 8.55 -17.01
C GLU A 280 6.43 7.51 -16.30
N PHE A 281 6.95 6.29 -16.26
CA PHE A 281 6.50 5.23 -15.37
C PHE A 281 7.23 5.30 -14.02
N ALA A 282 6.89 4.42 -13.08
CA ALA A 282 7.41 4.38 -11.72
C ALA A 282 8.95 4.46 -11.61
N TRP A 283 9.67 3.90 -12.58
CA TRP A 283 11.14 3.92 -12.64
C TRP A 283 11.74 5.19 -13.29
N GLY A 284 10.93 6.20 -13.60
CA GLY A 284 11.39 7.53 -14.02
C GLY A 284 11.77 7.66 -15.49
N THR A 285 11.30 6.74 -16.35
CA THR A 285 11.48 6.83 -17.81
C THR A 285 10.20 6.44 -18.53
N GLY A 286 10.07 6.80 -19.81
CA GLY A 286 8.99 6.33 -20.69
C GLY A 286 9.29 5.03 -21.43
N TYR A 287 10.40 4.34 -21.10
CA TYR A 287 10.76 3.05 -21.69
C TYR A 287 10.28 1.90 -20.80
N TYR A 288 9.68 0.88 -21.39
CA TYR A 288 9.20 -0.31 -20.69
C TYR A 288 9.48 -1.57 -21.50
N VAL A 289 9.46 -2.70 -20.80
CA VAL A 289 9.41 -4.04 -21.38
C VAL A 289 8.22 -4.77 -20.76
N GLU A 290 7.28 -5.18 -21.61
CA GLU A 290 6.05 -5.88 -21.23
C GLU A 290 6.36 -7.28 -20.68
N ALA A 291 5.72 -7.64 -19.57
CA ALA A 291 5.71 -8.98 -19.02
C ALA A 291 4.61 -9.82 -19.70
N VAL A 292 5.00 -10.93 -20.32
CA VAL A 292 4.12 -11.76 -21.17
C VAL A 292 4.25 -13.24 -20.78
N ASN A 293 5.47 -13.72 -20.55
CA ASN A 293 5.81 -15.10 -20.29
C ASN A 293 6.23 -15.29 -18.83
N VAL A 294 5.53 -16.18 -18.14
CA VAL A 294 5.74 -16.53 -16.74
C VAL A 294 5.97 -18.02 -16.58
N SER A 295 6.71 -18.38 -15.55
CA SER A 295 6.89 -19.76 -15.09
C SER A 295 6.53 -19.87 -13.61
N GLY A 296 6.51 -21.09 -13.07
CA GLY A 296 6.01 -21.35 -11.71
C GLY A 296 4.50 -21.60 -11.69
N THR A 297 4.09 -22.66 -11.01
CA THR A 297 2.67 -23.07 -10.88
C THR A 297 2.14 -22.97 -9.46
N GLU A 298 3.02 -22.73 -8.49
CA GLU A 298 2.68 -22.59 -7.08
C GLU A 298 3.07 -21.18 -6.62
N SER A 299 2.37 -20.69 -5.59
CA SER A 299 2.60 -19.36 -5.03
C SER A 299 4.03 -19.20 -4.50
N GLY A 300 4.61 -18.03 -4.72
CA GLY A 300 5.97 -17.67 -4.30
C GLY A 300 7.05 -18.22 -5.23
N MET A 301 6.67 -18.86 -6.34
CA MET A 301 7.58 -19.39 -7.35
C MET A 301 7.35 -18.77 -8.73
N GLU A 302 6.50 -17.73 -8.85
CA GLU A 302 6.32 -17.07 -10.13
C GLU A 302 7.57 -16.32 -10.56
N ILE A 303 7.97 -16.53 -11.82
CA ILE A 303 9.11 -15.85 -12.42
C ILE A 303 8.67 -15.33 -13.78
N CYS A 304 8.82 -14.02 -14.00
CA CYS A 304 8.75 -13.45 -15.34
C CYS A 304 10.00 -13.84 -16.13
N THR A 305 9.78 -14.53 -17.25
CA THR A 305 10.85 -15.07 -18.10
C THR A 305 11.24 -14.15 -19.26
N ASP A 306 10.49 -13.07 -19.45
CA ASP A 306 10.85 -12.02 -20.40
C ASP A 306 12.04 -11.22 -19.87
N SER A 307 13.13 -11.25 -20.64
CA SER A 307 14.35 -10.54 -20.27
C SER A 307 14.08 -9.05 -20.14
N ALA A 308 14.45 -8.48 -18.99
CA ALA A 308 14.30 -7.07 -18.66
C ALA A 308 12.85 -6.56 -18.52
N ALA A 309 11.83 -7.44 -18.48
CA ALA A 309 10.45 -7.02 -18.19
C ALA A 309 10.36 -6.29 -16.85
N ASN A 310 9.58 -5.20 -16.86
CA ASN A 310 9.41 -4.27 -15.75
C ASN A 310 7.98 -3.69 -15.67
N LEU A 311 7.06 -4.16 -16.52
CA LEU A 311 5.69 -3.67 -16.59
C LEU A 311 4.72 -4.79 -16.97
N HIS A 312 3.69 -5.00 -16.16
CA HIS A 312 2.56 -5.85 -16.49
C HIS A 312 1.32 -4.99 -16.74
N PHE A 313 0.79 -4.96 -17.96
CA PHE A 313 -0.31 -4.07 -18.34
C PHE A 313 -1.12 -4.64 -19.52
N GLY A 314 -2.20 -3.97 -19.92
CA GLY A 314 -2.97 -4.32 -21.12
C GLY A 314 -2.26 -3.91 -22.40
N GLY A 315 -1.14 -4.58 -22.69
CA GLY A 315 -0.23 -4.28 -23.80
C GLY A 315 -0.59 -4.96 -25.11
N THR A 316 0.44 -5.46 -25.80
CA THR A 316 0.24 -6.15 -27.09
C THR A 316 -0.51 -7.46 -26.90
N TYR A 317 -0.29 -8.11 -25.76
CA TYR A 317 -0.92 -9.38 -25.42
C TYR A 317 -1.95 -9.16 -24.31
N SER A 318 -3.15 -9.68 -24.50
CA SER A 318 -4.17 -9.62 -23.45
C SER A 318 -3.94 -10.65 -22.34
N TYR A 319 -3.09 -11.65 -22.57
CA TYR A 319 -2.86 -12.80 -21.68
C TYR A 319 -1.39 -12.91 -21.31
N CYS A 320 -1.11 -13.44 -20.12
CA CYS A 320 0.19 -14.03 -19.81
C CYS A 320 0.18 -15.52 -20.17
N TYR A 321 1.36 -16.06 -20.45
CA TYR A 321 1.55 -17.45 -20.87
C TYR A 321 2.54 -18.17 -19.95
N GLY A 322 2.36 -19.48 -19.81
CA GLY A 322 3.20 -20.34 -18.99
C GLY A 322 2.82 -20.34 -17.51
N GLY A 323 3.55 -21.13 -16.72
CA GLY A 323 3.30 -21.26 -15.28
C GLY A 323 1.83 -21.59 -14.96
N ALA A 324 1.29 -20.95 -13.92
CA ALA A 324 -0.12 -21.09 -13.56
C ALA A 324 -1.09 -20.41 -14.56
N PHE A 325 -0.59 -19.56 -15.47
CA PHE A 325 -1.40 -18.90 -16.49
C PHE A 325 -1.72 -19.81 -17.68
N GLY A 326 -0.91 -20.82 -17.96
CA GLY A 326 -1.15 -21.77 -19.06
C GLY A 326 -1.09 -21.07 -20.43
N THR A 327 -2.08 -21.31 -21.29
CA THR A 327 -2.05 -20.80 -22.69
C THR A 327 -2.86 -19.53 -22.93
N SER A 328 -3.74 -19.14 -22.00
CA SER A 328 -4.67 -18.02 -22.22
C SER A 328 -5.38 -17.60 -20.93
N ASN A 329 -4.63 -17.11 -19.94
CA ASN A 329 -5.22 -16.49 -18.76
C ASN A 329 -4.73 -15.06 -18.54
N GLN A 330 -5.54 -14.29 -17.83
CA GLN A 330 -5.26 -12.91 -17.46
C GLN A 330 -5.38 -12.77 -15.95
N GLY A 331 -4.76 -11.73 -15.41
CA GLY A 331 -4.83 -11.44 -13.98
C GLY A 331 -3.56 -10.78 -13.47
N PRO A 332 -3.51 -10.45 -12.17
CA PRO A 332 -2.32 -9.92 -11.53
C PRO A 332 -1.20 -10.97 -11.49
N LEU A 333 0.04 -10.50 -11.48
CA LEU A 333 1.22 -11.27 -11.15
C LEU A 333 1.48 -11.25 -9.64
N GLU A 334 2.38 -12.13 -9.19
CA GLU A 334 2.97 -12.01 -7.84
C GLU A 334 3.58 -10.64 -7.59
N VAL A 335 3.39 -10.14 -6.38
CA VAL A 335 3.99 -8.85 -5.99
C VAL A 335 5.50 -8.99 -5.93
N GLY A 336 6.23 -7.99 -6.42
CA GLY A 336 7.69 -8.05 -6.49
C GLY A 336 8.25 -8.98 -7.55
N ILE A 337 7.46 -9.48 -8.51
CA ILE A 337 7.93 -10.38 -9.57
C ILE A 337 9.08 -9.79 -10.42
N PHE A 338 9.20 -8.46 -10.48
CA PHE A 338 10.30 -7.78 -11.18
C PHE A 338 11.51 -7.48 -10.30
N ALA A 339 11.45 -7.78 -9.00
CA ALA A 339 12.58 -7.61 -8.10
C ALA A 339 13.69 -8.58 -8.50
N ARG A 340 14.86 -8.03 -8.84
CA ARG A 340 16.05 -8.81 -9.24
C ARG A 340 17.22 -8.45 -8.36
N ASP A 341 18.19 -9.35 -8.33
CA ASP A 341 19.45 -9.12 -7.62
C ASP A 341 20.16 -7.89 -8.20
N THR A 342 20.28 -6.83 -7.41
CA THR A 342 20.92 -5.57 -7.82
C THR A 342 22.45 -5.67 -7.83
N THR A 343 23.03 -6.74 -7.26
CA THR A 343 24.48 -6.98 -7.27
C THR A 343 25.03 -7.28 -8.67
N THR A 344 24.16 -7.58 -9.64
CA THR A 344 24.54 -7.77 -11.05
C THR A 344 24.54 -6.47 -11.86
N GLY A 345 24.45 -5.30 -11.22
CA GLY A 345 24.43 -3.99 -11.89
C GLY A 345 23.08 -3.63 -12.52
N ILE A 346 22.02 -4.35 -12.14
CA ILE A 346 20.63 -4.09 -12.55
C ILE A 346 20.09 -2.95 -11.67
N GLY A 347 19.51 -1.93 -12.31
CA GLY A 347 18.99 -0.75 -11.63
C GLY A 347 17.47 -0.72 -11.57
N ARG A 348 16.97 0.41 -11.07
CA ARG A 348 15.55 0.70 -10.92
C ARG A 348 14.75 0.51 -12.22
N VAL A 349 15.33 0.88 -13.37
CA VAL A 349 14.66 0.78 -14.68
C VAL A 349 14.39 -0.67 -15.02
N GLU A 350 15.39 -1.53 -14.85
CA GLU A 350 15.28 -2.95 -15.17
C GLU A 350 14.39 -3.72 -14.20
N THR A 351 14.25 -3.26 -12.95
CA THR A 351 13.35 -3.87 -11.95
C THR A 351 11.96 -3.25 -11.91
N GLY A 352 11.72 -2.15 -12.62
CA GLY A 352 10.45 -1.41 -12.55
C GLY A 352 10.17 -0.73 -11.20
N ALA A 353 11.18 -0.68 -10.31
CA ALA A 353 11.03 -0.11 -8.98
C ALA A 353 10.84 1.41 -9.03
N THR A 354 10.32 2.01 -7.96
CA THR A 354 10.37 3.46 -7.78
C THR A 354 11.76 3.91 -7.35
N TYR A 355 11.99 5.23 -7.30
CA TYR A 355 13.22 5.79 -6.74
C TYR A 355 13.45 5.40 -5.28
N TYR A 356 12.40 5.00 -4.56
CA TYR A 356 12.47 4.55 -3.18
C TYR A 356 12.46 3.02 -3.04
N GLY A 357 12.33 2.25 -4.13
CA GLY A 357 12.33 0.79 -4.06
C GLY A 357 10.96 0.15 -3.81
N LEU A 358 9.87 0.89 -4.04
CA LEU A 358 8.54 0.28 -4.15
C LEU A 358 8.43 -0.42 -5.49
N MET A 359 7.78 -1.58 -5.51
CA MET A 359 7.65 -2.39 -6.71
C MET A 359 6.25 -2.22 -7.32
N GLU A 360 6.11 -2.44 -8.63
CA GLU A 360 4.81 -2.47 -9.35
C GLU A 360 3.90 -1.23 -9.21
N MET A 361 4.45 -0.05 -8.91
CA MET A 361 3.70 1.23 -8.90
C MET A 361 3.33 1.74 -10.32
N SER A 362 3.59 0.96 -11.36
CA SER A 362 3.07 1.11 -12.72
C SER A 362 2.72 -0.29 -13.20
N GLY A 363 1.49 -0.50 -13.65
CA GLY A 363 1.00 -1.83 -14.05
C GLY A 363 0.42 -2.65 -12.90
N ASN A 364 0.39 -3.95 -13.13
CA ASN A 364 -0.19 -4.99 -12.30
C ASN A 364 -1.65 -4.75 -11.94
N VAL A 365 -1.98 -4.00 -10.89
CA VAL A 365 -3.38 -3.69 -10.51
C VAL A 365 -3.57 -2.20 -10.22
N TRP A 366 -4.79 -1.74 -10.43
CA TRP A 366 -5.18 -0.37 -10.08
C TRP A 366 -5.08 -0.19 -8.56
N GLU A 367 -4.39 0.86 -8.14
CA GLU A 367 -4.30 1.23 -6.73
C GLU A 367 -5.27 2.35 -6.39
N GLN A 368 -6.19 2.08 -5.46
CA GLN A 368 -7.20 3.05 -5.07
C GLN A 368 -6.63 4.05 -4.05
N CYS A 369 -6.65 5.34 -4.38
CA CYS A 369 -6.11 6.43 -3.55
C CYS A 369 -7.18 7.49 -3.22
N VAL A 370 -6.93 8.26 -2.16
CA VAL A 370 -7.71 9.46 -1.85
C VAL A 370 -7.47 10.51 -2.93
N GLN A 371 -8.55 10.99 -3.54
CA GLN A 371 -8.51 12.05 -4.54
C GLN A 371 -8.44 13.43 -3.89
N VAL A 372 -7.75 14.37 -4.52
CA VAL A 372 -7.60 15.76 -4.04
C VAL A 372 -8.92 16.55 -3.95
N ASN A 373 -9.95 16.14 -4.69
CA ASN A 373 -11.23 16.86 -4.81
C ASN A 373 -12.43 15.90 -4.77
N ILE A 374 -13.56 16.38 -4.23
CA ILE A 374 -14.78 15.58 -4.03
C ILE A 374 -15.93 15.94 -4.98
N ASN A 375 -15.71 16.94 -5.84
CA ASN A 375 -16.63 17.34 -6.89
C ASN A 375 -15.86 17.99 -8.06
N THR A 376 -16.56 18.28 -9.15
CA THR A 376 -15.99 18.94 -10.34
C THR A 376 -16.43 20.40 -10.49
N ALA A 377 -16.79 21.07 -9.38
CA ALA A 377 -17.21 22.47 -9.37
C ALA A 377 -16.04 23.43 -9.69
N ASN A 378 -16.34 24.72 -9.90
CA ASN A 378 -15.32 25.76 -10.11
C ASN A 378 -15.44 26.90 -9.07
N PRO A 379 -14.49 27.05 -8.13
CA PRO A 379 -13.41 26.10 -7.80
C PRO A 379 -13.97 24.76 -7.30
N SER A 380 -13.18 23.69 -7.39
CA SER A 380 -13.56 22.37 -6.89
C SER A 380 -13.41 22.31 -5.37
N THR A 381 -14.28 21.55 -4.71
CA THR A 381 -14.19 21.32 -3.26
C THR A 381 -13.08 20.31 -2.96
N PRO A 382 -12.12 20.62 -2.06
CA PRO A 382 -11.06 19.69 -1.69
C PRO A 382 -11.61 18.50 -0.91
N SER A 383 -10.88 17.38 -0.90
CA SER A 383 -11.10 16.34 0.11
C SER A 383 -10.73 16.86 1.49
N ASN A 384 -11.51 16.46 2.49
CA ASN A 384 -11.25 16.75 3.89
C ASN A 384 -10.37 15.68 4.57
N TYR A 385 -9.84 14.73 3.80
CA TYR A 385 -8.96 13.69 4.31
C TYR A 385 -7.70 14.29 4.95
N THR A 386 -7.39 13.82 6.16
CA THR A 386 -6.31 14.36 6.99
C THR A 386 -5.12 13.43 7.15
N GLY A 387 -5.19 12.22 6.59
CA GLY A 387 -4.14 11.24 6.79
C GLY A 387 -4.12 10.61 8.18
N ILE A 388 -5.26 10.61 8.89
CA ILE A 388 -5.38 9.89 10.16
C ILE A 388 -5.26 8.37 9.93
N TRP A 389 -4.60 7.68 10.86
CA TRP A 389 -4.41 6.23 10.82
C TRP A 389 -5.67 5.48 11.25
N GLY A 390 -5.81 4.27 10.73
CA GLY A 390 -6.72 3.28 11.26
C GLY A 390 -6.46 2.99 12.73
N ASP A 391 -7.51 2.62 13.45
CA ASP A 391 -7.45 2.31 14.88
C ASP A 391 -7.55 0.81 15.16
N GLY A 392 -7.65 -0.02 14.10
CA GLY A 392 -7.74 -1.47 14.24
C GLY A 392 -9.11 -1.98 14.65
N ILE A 393 -10.12 -1.10 14.73
CA ILE A 393 -11.51 -1.39 15.09
C ILE A 393 -12.36 -1.28 13.83
N LEU A 394 -13.32 -2.21 13.68
CA LEU A 394 -14.25 -2.21 12.56
C LEU A 394 -15.67 -2.15 13.07
N THR A 395 -16.59 -1.78 12.18
CA THR A 395 -18.02 -1.94 12.39
C THR A 395 -18.40 -3.43 12.44
N SER A 396 -19.63 -3.72 12.86
CA SER A 396 -20.15 -5.10 12.93
C SER A 396 -20.26 -5.81 11.58
N ASP A 397 -20.30 -5.08 10.47
CA ASP A 397 -20.22 -5.63 9.10
C ASP A 397 -18.77 -5.68 8.56
N GLY A 398 -17.77 -5.39 9.38
CA GLY A 398 -16.37 -5.39 8.99
C GLY A 398 -15.97 -4.21 8.12
N SER A 399 -16.72 -3.11 8.14
CA SER A 399 -16.32 -1.86 7.50
C SER A 399 -15.35 -1.12 8.41
N TYR A 400 -14.42 -0.37 7.81
CA TYR A 400 -13.68 0.67 8.51
C TYR A 400 -14.64 1.60 9.27
N ASN A 401 -14.20 2.11 10.43
CA ASN A 401 -14.93 3.08 11.23
C ASN A 401 -14.17 4.41 11.39
N THR A 402 -12.93 4.47 10.88
CA THR A 402 -12.01 5.59 11.10
C THR A 402 -12.63 6.94 10.71
N VAL A 403 -12.71 7.83 11.69
CA VAL A 403 -13.30 9.17 11.51
C VAL A 403 -12.48 9.99 10.52
N GLY A 404 -13.16 10.61 9.55
CA GLY A 404 -12.50 11.41 8.50
C GLY A 404 -12.15 10.63 7.23
N TRP A 405 -12.35 9.31 7.21
CA TRP A 405 -12.32 8.51 5.98
C TRP A 405 -13.71 8.54 5.34
N ASN A 406 -14.03 9.64 4.65
CA ASN A 406 -15.42 9.92 4.24
C ASN A 406 -15.95 8.90 3.21
N GLY A 407 -17.06 8.23 3.55
CA GLY A 407 -17.67 7.12 2.78
C GLY A 407 -18.37 7.49 1.46
N SER A 408 -18.45 8.77 1.13
CA SER A 408 -19.16 9.28 -0.06
C SER A 408 -18.31 10.21 -0.92
N GLU A 409 -17.00 10.30 -0.65
CA GLU A 409 -16.08 11.12 -1.43
C GLU A 409 -15.60 10.40 -2.70
N TYR A 410 -15.14 11.20 -3.66
CA TYR A 410 -14.43 10.68 -4.82
C TYR A 410 -13.13 10.01 -4.40
N PHE A 411 -12.83 8.87 -5.02
CA PHE A 411 -11.51 8.27 -5.01
C PHE A 411 -11.01 8.08 -6.45
N ILE A 412 -9.71 7.86 -6.58
CA ILE A 412 -9.03 7.72 -7.86
C ILE A 412 -8.27 6.40 -7.89
N ASN A 413 -8.23 5.77 -9.06
CA ASN A 413 -7.34 4.64 -9.29
C ASN A 413 -6.05 5.15 -9.96
N LYS A 414 -4.90 4.75 -9.42
CA LYS A 414 -3.55 5.14 -9.88
C LYS A 414 -2.76 3.90 -10.33
N GLY A 415 -1.76 4.12 -11.19
CA GLY A 415 -0.80 3.09 -11.59
C GLY A 415 -1.16 2.24 -12.79
N GLY A 416 -2.43 2.17 -13.18
CA GLY A 416 -2.89 1.28 -14.23
C GLY A 416 -3.04 -0.15 -13.72
N SER A 417 -3.09 -1.14 -14.61
CA SER A 417 -3.40 -2.54 -14.34
C SER A 417 -3.17 -3.41 -15.57
N PHE A 418 -3.16 -4.72 -15.38
CA PHE A 418 -3.01 -5.76 -16.41
C PHE A 418 -4.02 -5.73 -17.57
N THR A 419 -5.07 -4.89 -17.51
CA THR A 419 -6.01 -4.70 -18.63
C THR A 419 -6.08 -3.27 -19.17
N SER A 420 -5.35 -2.34 -18.57
CA SER A 420 -5.39 -0.93 -18.98
C SER A 420 -4.27 -0.61 -19.97
N SER A 421 -4.56 0.33 -20.88
CA SER A 421 -3.60 0.76 -21.89
C SER A 421 -2.40 1.49 -21.28
N ILE A 422 -1.35 1.68 -22.07
CA ILE A 422 -0.08 2.26 -21.61
C ILE A 422 -0.21 3.66 -20.99
N ASP A 423 -1.21 4.46 -21.42
CA ASP A 423 -1.41 5.81 -20.92
C ASP A 423 -1.75 5.85 -19.43
N TYR A 424 -2.46 4.84 -18.95
CA TYR A 424 -2.86 4.71 -17.55
C TYR A 424 -1.72 4.27 -16.63
N GLN A 425 -0.61 3.77 -17.17
CA GLN A 425 0.53 3.29 -16.36
C GLN A 425 1.44 4.44 -15.91
N LYS A 426 1.27 5.63 -16.49
CA LYS A 426 2.08 6.80 -16.21
C LYS A 426 1.80 7.32 -14.80
N VAL A 427 2.86 7.71 -14.09
CA VAL A 427 2.78 8.14 -12.68
C VAL A 427 1.76 9.26 -12.48
N SER A 428 1.75 10.25 -13.37
CA SER A 428 0.88 11.42 -13.27
C SER A 428 -0.49 11.27 -13.93
N ASP A 429 -0.81 10.11 -14.53
CA ASP A 429 -2.14 9.90 -15.10
C ASP A 429 -3.21 9.92 -14.01
N ARG A 430 -4.35 10.53 -14.36
CA ARG A 430 -5.55 10.61 -13.52
C ARG A 430 -6.79 10.19 -14.29
N GLY A 431 -6.66 9.38 -15.33
CA GLY A 431 -7.78 9.03 -16.21
C GLY A 431 -8.89 8.21 -15.54
N SER A 432 -8.62 7.57 -14.40
CA SER A 432 -9.59 6.82 -13.60
C SER A 432 -10.00 7.56 -12.31
N LEU A 433 -10.37 8.83 -12.45
CA LEU A 433 -10.79 9.74 -11.37
C LEU A 433 -12.32 9.77 -11.16
N ASN A 434 -12.77 10.39 -10.07
CA ASN A 434 -14.17 10.58 -9.68
C ASN A 434 -14.96 9.28 -9.47
N ASN A 435 -14.32 8.21 -9.02
CA ASN A 435 -15.04 7.00 -8.62
C ASN A 435 -15.83 7.27 -7.33
N THR A 436 -17.07 6.83 -7.27
CA THR A 436 -17.99 7.06 -6.14
C THR A 436 -18.48 5.78 -5.48
N SER A 437 -18.49 4.66 -6.21
CA SER A 437 -18.96 3.38 -5.66
C SER A 437 -17.88 2.77 -4.79
N GLN A 438 -18.07 2.81 -3.47
CA GLN A 438 -17.17 2.15 -2.53
C GLN A 438 -17.40 0.65 -2.40
N SER A 439 -18.47 0.11 -2.99
CA SER A 439 -18.86 -1.32 -2.86
C SER A 439 -18.62 -2.13 -4.13
N SER A 440 -18.35 -1.45 -5.25
CA SER A 440 -18.05 -2.13 -6.50
C SER A 440 -16.68 -2.79 -6.44
N ARG A 441 -16.62 -4.08 -6.77
CA ARG A 441 -15.38 -4.85 -6.91
C ARG A 441 -15.07 -5.00 -8.38
N ASN A 442 -13.90 -4.52 -8.80
CA ASN A 442 -13.42 -4.69 -10.16
C ASN A 442 -12.26 -5.70 -10.17
N TYR A 443 -12.23 -6.56 -11.18
CA TYR A 443 -11.29 -7.68 -11.29
C TYR A 443 -9.82 -7.26 -11.44
N ASN A 444 -9.56 -5.96 -11.62
CA ASN A 444 -8.24 -5.35 -11.79
C ASN A 444 -7.95 -4.23 -10.78
N CYS A 445 -8.77 -4.07 -9.73
CA CYS A 445 -8.57 -3.08 -8.66
C CYS A 445 -8.13 -3.77 -7.35
N GLY A 446 -7.05 -3.25 -6.78
CA GLY A 446 -6.49 -3.61 -5.49
C GLY A 446 -6.12 -2.35 -4.70
N GLY A 447 -5.03 -2.40 -3.93
CA GLY A 447 -4.54 -1.20 -3.28
C GLY A 447 -3.37 -1.43 -2.34
N ARG A 448 -2.90 -0.31 -1.79
CA ARG A 448 -1.81 -0.19 -0.83
C ARG A 448 -2.20 0.75 0.30
N GLY A 449 -1.48 0.59 1.40
CA GLY A 449 -1.54 1.45 2.56
C GLY A 449 -0.28 2.28 2.73
N CYS A 450 -0.40 3.30 3.57
CA CYS A 450 0.72 4.05 4.09
C CYS A 450 0.53 4.31 5.59
N ARG A 451 1.52 4.89 6.26
CA ARG A 451 1.42 5.35 7.65
C ARG A 451 2.11 6.70 7.78
#